data_AF-A0A7S2QLE4-F1
#
_entry.id   AF-A0A7S2QLE4-F1
#
_cell.length_a   1.000
_cell.length_b   1.000
_cell.length_c   1.000
_cell.angle_alpha   90.00
_cell.angle_beta   90.00
_cell.angle_gamma   90.00
#
_symmetry.space_group_name_H-M   'P 1'
#
loop_
_entity.id
_entity.type
_entity.pdbx_description
1 polymer ?
#
loop_
_entity_poly.entity_id
_entity_poly.type
_entity_poly.pdbx_seq_one_letter_code
_entity_poly.pdbx_strand_id
1 'polypeptide(L)'
;PVGASLGNSWRTGPDDTDWPGILRNIDIMAGLARYAGPGGWNDPCLLLSSCAAVEGAACPEGGRRVTEAQSRAQFSMWAVLAAPLLISGSIANMSGPDLDTYSNKEVIAVSQDPLGLQGSRLVGADLGPGSANVWGRRLAGGDAALVFINSGKAAADVACGAACFQALGFGPAERIAARDLW
;
A
#
# COMPACT_ATOMS: atom_id res chain seq x y z
N PRO A 1 -14.81 12.96 -10.51
CA PRO A 1 -13.48 13.00 -11.15
C PRO A 1 -13.58 12.47 -12.59
N VAL A 2 -13.12 13.27 -13.56
CA VAL A 2 -13.06 12.91 -14.99
C VAL A 2 -11.66 12.40 -15.39
N GLY A 3 -10.81 12.05 -14.41
CA GLY A 3 -9.42 11.67 -14.64
C GLY A 3 -9.28 10.54 -15.66
N ALA A 4 -10.09 9.49 -15.51
CA ALA A 4 -10.07 8.32 -16.40
C ALA A 4 -10.41 8.63 -17.86
N SER A 5 -11.09 9.74 -18.17
CA SER A 5 -11.36 10.15 -19.55
C SER A 5 -10.26 11.03 -20.15
N LEU A 6 -9.27 11.44 -19.36
CA LEU A 6 -8.23 12.39 -19.76
C LEU A 6 -6.82 11.78 -19.73
N GLY A 7 -6.58 10.72 -18.96
CA GLY A 7 -5.28 10.10 -18.84
C GLY A 7 -5.31 8.75 -18.13
N ASN A 8 -4.15 8.08 -18.11
CA ASN A 8 -4.03 6.72 -17.56
C ASN A 8 -3.82 6.66 -16.04
N SER A 9 -3.35 7.77 -15.46
CA SER A 9 -3.30 7.96 -14.01
C SER A 9 -3.35 9.45 -13.67
N TRP A 10 -3.68 9.77 -12.41
CA TRP A 10 -3.69 11.14 -11.93
C TRP A 10 -3.27 11.22 -10.47
N ARG A 11 -2.39 12.19 -10.18
CA ARG A 11 -1.94 12.49 -8.82
C ARG A 11 -3.14 12.91 -7.95
N THR A 12 -3.27 12.29 -6.77
CA THR A 12 -4.40 12.54 -5.85
C THR A 12 -4.05 13.41 -4.67
N GLY A 13 -2.75 13.52 -4.36
CA GLY A 13 -2.26 14.21 -3.18
C GLY A 13 -0.89 14.87 -3.39
N PRO A 14 -0.36 15.51 -2.33
CA PRO A 14 0.97 16.13 -2.31
C PRO A 14 2.09 15.11 -2.53
N ASP A 15 3.31 15.61 -2.76
CA ASP A 15 4.47 14.75 -2.94
C ASP A 15 4.80 13.98 -1.65
N ASP A 16 5.15 12.70 -1.80
CA ASP A 16 5.71 11.90 -0.73
C ASP A 16 7.15 12.33 -0.47
N THR A 17 7.42 12.74 0.77
CA THR A 17 8.77 13.11 1.19
C THR A 17 9.25 12.31 2.39
N ASP A 18 8.34 11.79 3.21
CA ASP A 18 8.61 11.10 4.47
C ASP A 18 7.46 10.16 4.85
N TRP A 19 7.60 9.45 5.97
CA TRP A 19 6.59 8.51 6.45
C TRP A 19 5.23 9.17 6.76
N PRO A 20 5.14 10.32 7.46
CA PRO A 20 3.88 11.04 7.62
C PRO A 20 3.20 11.42 6.29
N GLY A 21 3.98 11.82 5.27
CA GLY A 21 3.49 12.11 3.93
C GLY A 21 2.83 10.88 3.29
N ILE A 22 3.48 9.73 3.38
CA ILE A 22 2.96 8.45 2.88
C ILE A 22 1.64 8.09 3.57
N LEU A 23 1.57 8.18 4.90
CA LEU A 23 0.35 7.90 5.65
C LEU A 23 -0.81 8.81 5.22
N ARG A 24 -0.53 10.10 5.05
CA ARG A 24 -1.52 11.07 4.55
C ARG A 24 -2.02 10.71 3.15
N ASN A 25 -1.12 10.31 2.24
CA ASN A 25 -1.51 9.90 0.89
C ASN A 25 -2.32 8.59 0.89
N ILE A 26 -2.03 7.65 1.80
CA ILE A 26 -2.89 6.47 2.04
C ILE A 26 -4.30 6.89 2.46
N ASP A 27 -4.43 7.84 3.38
CA ASP A 27 -5.74 8.31 3.86
C ASP A 27 -6.55 9.01 2.76
N ILE A 28 -5.89 9.83 1.93
CA ILE A 28 -6.53 10.44 0.75
C ILE A 28 -7.12 9.35 -0.17
N MET A 29 -6.39 8.25 -0.36
CA MET A 29 -6.82 7.14 -1.22
C MET A 29 -8.05 6.40 -0.68
N ALA A 30 -8.33 6.44 0.63
CA ALA A 30 -9.45 5.72 1.27
C ALA A 30 -10.81 5.98 0.60
N GLY A 31 -11.03 7.20 0.11
CA GLY A 31 -12.29 7.63 -0.49
C GLY A 31 -12.36 7.51 -2.02
N LEU A 32 -11.30 7.04 -2.67
CA LEU A 32 -11.12 7.19 -4.12
C LEU A 32 -11.28 5.91 -4.94
N ALA A 33 -11.48 4.76 -4.30
CA ALA A 33 -11.52 3.46 -4.96
C ALA A 33 -12.47 3.39 -6.17
N ARG A 34 -13.67 3.98 -6.06
CA ARG A 34 -14.68 4.02 -7.14
C ARG A 34 -14.28 4.78 -8.40
N TYR A 35 -13.15 5.50 -8.37
CA TYR A 35 -12.66 6.29 -9.51
C TYR A 35 -11.49 5.63 -10.22
N ALA A 36 -10.92 4.56 -9.68
CA ALA A 36 -9.83 3.81 -10.29
C ALA A 36 -10.34 2.55 -10.99
N GLY A 37 -9.65 2.15 -12.04
CA GLY A 37 -9.90 0.90 -12.76
C GLY A 37 -9.01 0.77 -13.99
N PRO A 38 -9.17 -0.32 -14.77
CA PRO A 38 -8.39 -0.54 -15.98
C PRO A 38 -8.41 0.68 -16.91
N GLY A 39 -7.21 1.22 -17.18
CA GLY A 39 -7.01 2.40 -18.03
C GLY A 39 -7.00 3.75 -17.31
N GLY A 40 -7.27 3.81 -16.00
CA GLY A 40 -7.27 5.04 -15.20
C GLY A 40 -7.06 4.80 -13.70
N TRP A 41 -5.90 5.18 -13.18
CA TRP A 41 -5.49 4.87 -11.79
C TRP A 41 -5.28 6.11 -10.92
N ASN A 42 -5.72 6.02 -9.66
CA ASN A 42 -5.35 7.01 -8.65
C ASN A 42 -3.85 6.86 -8.33
N ASP A 43 -3.11 7.96 -8.38
CA ASP A 43 -1.66 8.00 -8.13
C ASP A 43 -1.34 8.74 -6.81
N PRO A 44 -1.03 8.00 -5.72
CA PRO A 44 -0.67 8.56 -4.42
C PRO A 44 0.80 9.02 -4.33
N CYS A 45 1.53 9.15 -5.45
CA CYS A 45 2.96 9.49 -5.55
C CYS A 45 3.89 8.26 -5.65
N LEU A 46 5.21 8.51 -5.73
CA LEU A 46 6.26 7.54 -5.96
C LEU A 46 6.56 6.68 -4.71
N LEU A 47 7.12 5.49 -4.94
CA LEU A 47 7.69 4.64 -3.89
C LEU A 47 9.01 5.24 -3.40
N LEU A 48 9.08 5.57 -2.10
CA LEU A 48 10.30 6.04 -1.46
C LEU A 48 11.18 4.86 -1.05
N SER A 49 12.39 4.82 -1.60
CA SER A 49 13.42 3.87 -1.18
C SER A 49 13.88 4.17 0.24
N SER A 50 14.24 3.11 0.96
CA SER A 50 14.68 3.25 2.35
C SER A 50 16.03 3.96 2.46
N CYS A 51 16.37 4.40 3.67
CA CYS A 51 17.70 4.97 3.93
C CYS A 51 18.84 3.94 3.82
N ALA A 52 18.56 2.64 3.70
CA ALA A 52 19.57 1.57 3.71
C ALA A 52 20.59 1.69 2.56
N ALA A 53 20.22 2.36 1.46
CA ALA A 53 21.11 2.60 0.32
C ALA A 53 22.20 3.66 0.59
N VAL A 54 22.12 4.41 1.71
CA VAL A 54 23.09 5.45 2.06
C VAL A 54 23.93 4.99 3.24
N GLU A 55 25.16 4.58 2.93
CA GLU A 55 26.15 4.15 3.92
C GLU A 55 26.38 5.24 4.98
N GLY A 56 26.29 4.85 6.26
CA GLY A 56 26.45 5.76 7.40
C GLY A 56 25.28 6.72 7.68
N ALA A 57 24.19 6.67 6.90
CA ALA A 57 23.01 7.47 7.20
C ALA A 57 22.14 6.79 8.27
N ALA A 58 21.99 7.43 9.43
CA ALA A 58 20.85 7.17 10.28
C ALA A 58 19.57 7.58 9.53
N CYS A 59 18.54 6.74 9.50
CA CYS A 59 17.17 7.15 9.16
C CYS A 59 16.67 8.08 10.26
N PRO A 60 16.72 9.42 10.12
CA PRO A 60 16.23 10.29 11.18
C PRO A 60 14.70 10.19 11.17
N GLU A 61 14.09 10.00 12.34
CA GLU A 61 12.63 10.12 12.44
C GLU A 61 12.21 11.52 11.93
N GLY A 62 11.31 11.57 10.95
CA GLY A 62 10.86 12.84 10.34
C GLY A 62 11.82 13.46 9.31
N GLY A 63 12.88 12.77 8.91
CA GLY A 63 13.69 13.15 7.74
C GLY A 63 13.01 12.77 6.42
N ARG A 64 13.58 13.20 5.28
CA ARG A 64 13.07 12.87 3.92
C ARG A 64 13.27 11.39 3.51
N ARG A 65 13.23 10.46 4.46
CA ARG A 65 13.64 9.06 4.30
C ARG A 65 12.73 8.17 5.13
N VAL A 66 12.58 6.93 4.67
CA VAL A 66 11.79 5.88 5.34
C VAL A 66 12.69 4.73 5.75
N THR A 67 12.30 4.00 6.80
CA THR A 67 12.95 2.74 7.18
C THR A 67 12.62 1.63 6.19
N GLU A 68 13.35 0.51 6.23
CA GLU A 68 13.05 -0.67 5.40
C GLU A 68 11.63 -1.19 5.62
N ALA A 69 11.18 -1.25 6.89
CA ALA A 69 9.82 -1.66 7.24
C ALA A 69 8.76 -0.69 6.69
N GLN A 70 9.03 0.62 6.74
CA GLN A 70 8.13 1.64 6.17
C GLN A 70 8.09 1.57 4.64
N SER A 71 9.22 1.30 3.97
CA SER A 71 9.26 1.11 2.51
C SER A 71 8.47 -0.13 2.09
N ARG A 72 8.63 -1.25 2.81
CA ARG A 72 7.83 -2.47 2.63
C ARG A 72 6.33 -2.22 2.83
N ALA A 73 5.97 -1.45 3.86
CA ALA A 73 4.59 -1.07 4.12
C ALA A 73 4.02 -0.19 3.01
N GLN A 74 4.78 0.80 2.52
CA GLN A 74 4.37 1.64 1.38
C GLN A 74 4.14 0.78 0.12
N PHE A 75 5.07 -0.12 -0.20
CA PHE A 75 4.94 -1.00 -1.36
C PHE A 75 3.70 -1.89 -1.29
N SER A 76 3.46 -2.50 -0.12
CA SER A 76 2.27 -3.32 0.13
C SER A 76 0.97 -2.52 -0.02
N MET A 77 0.96 -1.30 0.51
CA MET A 77 -0.19 -0.40 0.40
C MET A 77 -0.45 0.03 -1.05
N TRP A 78 0.58 0.42 -1.79
CA TRP A 78 0.44 0.83 -3.19
C TRP A 78 -0.09 -0.34 -4.04
N ALA A 79 0.37 -1.56 -3.76
CA ALA A 79 -0.13 -2.75 -4.42
C ALA A 79 -1.63 -2.96 -4.16
N VAL A 80 -2.07 -2.99 -2.90
CA VAL A 80 -3.51 -3.16 -2.57
C VAL A 80 -4.36 -1.98 -3.07
N LEU A 81 -3.81 -0.78 -3.15
CA LEU A 81 -4.49 0.41 -3.66
C LEU A 81 -4.56 0.48 -5.19
N ALA A 82 -4.02 -0.49 -5.93
CA ALA A 82 -3.91 -0.43 -7.39
C ALA A 82 -3.15 0.82 -7.89
N ALA A 83 -2.21 1.34 -7.08
CA ALA A 83 -1.45 2.51 -7.43
C ALA A 83 -0.33 2.17 -8.44
N PRO A 84 0.10 3.13 -9.27
CA PRO A 84 1.34 2.99 -10.04
C PRO A 84 2.54 2.68 -9.13
N LEU A 85 3.31 1.64 -9.45
CA LEU A 85 4.53 1.26 -8.72
C LEU A 85 5.76 1.92 -9.35
N LEU A 86 6.00 3.18 -9.03
CA LEU A 86 7.09 3.98 -9.59
C LEU A 86 8.17 4.23 -8.53
N ILE A 87 9.35 3.64 -8.71
CA ILE A 87 10.47 3.75 -7.76
C ILE A 87 11.15 5.11 -7.89
N SER A 88 11.27 5.85 -6.79
CA SER A 88 11.97 7.16 -6.78
C SER A 88 13.48 7.05 -6.53
N GLY A 89 13.96 5.92 -6.01
CA GLY A 89 15.37 5.70 -5.67
C GLY A 89 16.26 5.36 -6.87
N SER A 90 17.58 5.46 -6.65
CA SER A 90 18.57 5.06 -7.66
C SER A 90 18.61 3.54 -7.81
N ILE A 91 18.23 3.04 -8.98
CA ILE A 91 18.29 1.60 -9.30
C ILE A 91 19.74 1.08 -9.31
N ALA A 92 20.70 1.93 -9.72
CA ALA A 92 22.12 1.54 -9.76
C ALA A 92 22.72 1.29 -8.37
N ASN A 93 22.17 1.95 -7.34
CA ASN A 93 22.66 1.90 -5.96
C ASN A 93 21.55 1.46 -5.00
N MET A 94 20.64 0.58 -5.45
CA MET A 94 19.54 0.10 -4.61
C MET A 94 20.07 -0.80 -3.50
N SER A 95 19.56 -0.62 -2.29
CA SER A 95 19.91 -1.48 -1.17
C SER A 95 19.34 -2.89 -1.37
N GLY A 96 19.96 -3.91 -0.76
CA GLY A 96 19.41 -5.27 -0.75
C GLY A 96 17.96 -5.33 -0.24
N PRO A 97 17.64 -4.71 0.92
CA PRO A 97 16.27 -4.68 1.44
C PRO A 97 15.24 -4.00 0.50
N ASP A 98 15.62 -2.90 -0.17
CA ASP A 98 14.73 -2.27 -1.16
C ASP A 98 14.55 -3.15 -2.40
N LEU A 99 15.62 -3.81 -2.86
CA LEU A 99 15.55 -4.73 -3.99
C LEU A 99 14.64 -5.92 -3.68
N ASP A 100 14.79 -6.54 -2.51
CA ASP A 100 13.91 -7.63 -2.06
C ASP A 100 12.46 -7.17 -1.97
N THR A 101 12.23 -5.94 -1.50
CA THR A 101 10.89 -5.34 -1.42
C THR A 101 10.30 -5.15 -2.81
N TYR A 102 11.00 -4.44 -3.71
CA TYR A 102 10.47 -4.06 -5.01
C TYR A 102 10.50 -5.18 -6.06
N SER A 103 11.20 -6.28 -5.79
CA SER A 103 11.23 -7.46 -6.66
C SER A 103 10.28 -8.58 -6.20
N ASN A 104 9.52 -8.38 -5.12
CA ASN A 104 8.58 -9.37 -4.62
C ASN A 104 7.44 -9.61 -5.62
N LYS A 105 7.50 -10.76 -6.31
CA LYS A 105 6.56 -11.12 -7.38
C LYS A 105 5.14 -11.37 -6.88
N GLU A 106 4.96 -11.84 -5.64
CA GLU A 106 3.62 -12.11 -5.10
C GLU A 106 2.88 -10.78 -4.81
N VAL A 107 3.58 -9.78 -4.26
CA VAL A 107 3.01 -8.44 -4.04
C VAL A 107 2.80 -7.67 -5.35
N ILE A 108 3.70 -7.82 -6.33
CA ILE A 108 3.49 -7.26 -7.67
C ILE A 108 2.27 -7.92 -8.33
N ALA A 109 2.10 -9.24 -8.20
CA ALA A 109 0.93 -9.94 -8.74
C ALA A 109 -0.37 -9.43 -8.12
N VAL A 110 -0.37 -9.09 -6.83
CA VAL A 110 -1.48 -8.34 -6.23
C VAL A 110 -1.67 -7.07 -7.04
N SER A 111 -0.70 -6.14 -7.09
CA SER A 111 -0.81 -4.84 -7.80
C SER A 111 -1.40 -4.97 -9.21
N GLN A 112 -0.90 -5.94 -9.99
CA GLN A 112 -1.21 -6.17 -11.40
C GLN A 112 -2.45 -7.06 -11.63
N ASP A 113 -3.23 -7.32 -10.59
CA ASP A 113 -4.44 -8.14 -10.69
C ASP A 113 -5.41 -7.57 -11.76
N PRO A 114 -5.88 -8.41 -12.70
CA PRO A 114 -6.66 -7.94 -13.86
C PRO A 114 -8.08 -7.52 -13.51
N LEU A 115 -8.59 -7.83 -12.30
CA LEU A 115 -9.87 -7.28 -11.85
C LEU A 115 -9.77 -5.76 -11.66
N GLY A 116 -8.56 -5.25 -11.42
CA GLY A 116 -8.25 -3.82 -11.47
C GLY A 116 -8.99 -2.99 -10.42
N LEU A 117 -9.42 -3.60 -9.31
CA LEU A 117 -10.10 -2.88 -8.23
C LEU A 117 -9.09 -2.27 -7.29
N GLN A 118 -9.21 -0.97 -7.01
CA GLN A 118 -8.49 -0.37 -5.89
C GLN A 118 -9.06 -0.88 -4.56
N GLY A 119 -8.17 -1.15 -3.60
CA GLY A 119 -8.54 -1.49 -2.23
C GLY A 119 -9.13 -0.36 -1.41
N SER A 120 -9.83 -0.75 -0.35
CA SER A 120 -10.49 0.15 0.59
C SER A 120 -10.01 -0.13 2.01
N ARG A 121 -10.15 0.87 2.88
CA ARG A 121 -9.96 0.69 4.33
C ARG A 121 -11.12 -0.14 4.87
N LEU A 122 -10.81 -1.29 5.47
CA LEU A 122 -11.78 -2.24 6.02
C LEU A 122 -11.96 -2.06 7.53
N VAL A 123 -10.86 -1.77 8.23
CA VAL A 123 -10.83 -1.56 9.69
C VAL A 123 -9.95 -0.35 10.01
N GLY A 124 -10.38 0.42 10.99
CA GLY A 124 -9.65 1.57 11.53
C GLY A 124 -10.09 2.90 10.92
N ALA A 125 -9.26 3.92 11.12
CA ALA A 125 -9.55 5.32 10.78
C ALA A 125 -8.36 5.94 10.05
N ASP A 126 -8.29 7.27 9.96
CA ASP A 126 -7.16 7.94 9.32
C ASP A 126 -5.85 7.58 10.04
N LEU A 127 -4.80 7.33 9.26
CA LEU A 127 -3.47 6.94 9.71
C LEU A 127 -2.73 8.16 10.25
N GLY A 128 -2.73 8.30 11.58
CA GLY A 128 -1.77 9.11 12.31
C GLY A 128 -0.62 8.26 12.86
N PRO A 129 0.37 8.88 13.53
CA PRO A 129 1.32 8.13 14.36
C PRO A 129 0.58 7.32 15.43
N GLY A 130 0.84 6.02 15.52
CA GLY A 130 0.15 5.16 16.49
C GLY A 130 -1.17 4.53 16.03
N SER A 131 -1.57 4.73 14.77
CA SER A 131 -2.76 4.09 14.20
C SER A 131 -2.48 2.65 13.76
N ALA A 132 -3.54 1.84 13.71
CA ALA A 132 -3.51 0.52 13.08
C ALA A 132 -4.77 0.29 12.26
N ASN A 133 -4.59 -0.18 11.02
CA ASN A 133 -5.67 -0.36 10.06
C ASN A 133 -5.57 -1.71 9.35
N VAL A 134 -6.69 -2.13 8.78
CA VAL A 134 -6.73 -3.21 7.77
C VAL A 134 -7.25 -2.62 6.47
N TRP A 135 -6.53 -2.88 5.39
CA TRP A 135 -6.92 -2.54 4.03
C TRP A 135 -7.09 -3.81 3.22
N GLY A 136 -7.93 -3.78 2.20
CA GLY A 136 -8.03 -4.90 1.30
C GLY A 136 -8.83 -4.66 0.03
N ARG A 137 -8.72 -5.63 -0.89
CA ARG A 137 -9.47 -5.68 -2.14
C ARG A 137 -9.74 -7.11 -2.56
N ARG A 138 -10.77 -7.29 -3.39
CA ARG A 138 -10.94 -8.53 -4.17
C ARG A 138 -9.92 -8.59 -5.29
N LEU A 139 -9.52 -9.80 -5.63
CA LEU A 139 -8.69 -10.15 -6.77
C LEU A 139 -9.51 -10.96 -7.77
N ALA A 140 -9.01 -11.11 -8.99
CA ALA A 140 -9.58 -12.01 -9.97
C ALA A 140 -9.59 -13.46 -9.44
N GLY A 141 -10.58 -14.25 -9.83
CA GLY A 141 -10.71 -15.64 -9.37
C GLY A 141 -11.37 -15.82 -8.00
N GLY A 142 -11.69 -14.73 -7.30
CA GLY A 142 -12.45 -14.76 -6.05
C GLY A 142 -11.63 -14.57 -4.78
N ASP A 143 -10.30 -14.50 -4.90
CA ASP A 143 -9.41 -14.23 -3.77
C ASP A 143 -9.54 -12.78 -3.27
N ALA A 144 -8.83 -12.47 -2.19
CA ALA A 144 -8.66 -11.12 -1.69
C ALA A 144 -7.22 -10.89 -1.19
N ALA A 145 -6.73 -9.67 -1.37
CA ALA A 145 -5.50 -9.20 -0.75
C ALA A 145 -5.83 -8.33 0.45
N LEU A 146 -5.11 -8.52 1.56
CA LEU A 146 -5.22 -7.71 2.77
C LEU A 146 -3.85 -7.17 3.16
N VAL A 147 -3.83 -5.94 3.69
CA VAL A 147 -2.65 -5.35 4.34
C VAL A 147 -3.05 -4.91 5.74
N PHE A 148 -2.28 -5.39 6.72
CA PHE A 148 -2.36 -5.02 8.12
C PHE A 148 -1.25 -4.02 8.38
N ILE A 149 -1.60 -2.78 8.68
CA ILE A 149 -0.63 -1.70 8.90
C ILE A 149 -0.68 -1.23 10.35
N ASN A 150 0.50 -1.10 10.95
CA ASN A 150 0.71 -0.46 12.25
C ASN A 150 1.68 0.71 12.05
N SER A 151 1.20 1.94 12.23
CA SER A 151 2.00 3.17 12.15
C SER A 151 2.51 3.63 13.52
N GLY A 152 2.31 2.82 14.57
CA GLY A 152 2.83 3.04 15.91
C GLY A 152 4.28 2.62 16.08
N LYS A 153 4.90 3.13 17.15
CA LYS A 153 6.27 2.76 17.55
C LYS A 153 6.34 1.43 18.31
N ALA A 154 5.22 1.00 18.88
CA ALA A 154 5.10 -0.25 19.60
C ALA A 154 4.40 -1.29 18.73
N ALA A 155 4.71 -2.56 18.96
CA ALA A 155 3.95 -3.67 18.40
C ALA A 155 2.48 -3.56 18.85
N ALA A 156 1.56 -3.88 17.94
CA ALA A 156 0.13 -3.86 18.18
C ALA A 156 -0.52 -5.03 17.42
N ASP A 157 -1.52 -5.64 18.05
CA ASP A 157 -2.34 -6.65 17.40
C ASP A 157 -3.34 -5.95 16.46
N VAL A 158 -3.33 -6.36 15.19
CA VAL A 158 -4.24 -5.85 14.17
C VAL A 158 -5.04 -7.02 13.62
N ALA A 159 -6.37 -6.94 13.69
CA ALA A 159 -7.25 -8.05 13.37
C ALA A 159 -8.30 -7.68 12.31
N CYS A 160 -8.55 -8.62 11.39
CA CYS A 160 -9.66 -8.60 10.46
C CYS A 160 -10.70 -9.61 10.95
N GLY A 161 -11.78 -9.12 11.57
CA GLY A 161 -12.87 -9.95 12.07
C GLY A 161 -13.90 -10.30 11.00
N ALA A 162 -15.04 -10.89 11.41
CA ALA A 162 -16.10 -11.32 10.50
C ALA A 162 -16.61 -10.20 9.59
N ALA A 163 -16.84 -8.99 10.12
CA ALA A 163 -17.31 -7.85 9.32
C ALA A 163 -16.28 -7.42 8.26
N CYS A 164 -14.98 -7.51 8.58
CA CYS A 164 -13.90 -7.20 7.65
C CYS A 164 -13.85 -8.20 6.48
N PHE A 165 -13.96 -9.50 6.76
CA PHE A 165 -14.07 -10.52 5.71
C PHE A 165 -15.38 -10.43 4.90
N GLN A 166 -16.50 -10.08 5.53
CA GLN A 166 -17.77 -9.84 4.84
C GLN A 166 -17.70 -8.64 3.90
N ALA A 167 -16.97 -7.58 4.26
CA ALA A 167 -16.72 -6.44 3.37
C ALA A 167 -15.92 -6.84 2.12
N LEU A 168 -15.11 -7.91 2.22
CA LEU A 168 -14.47 -8.59 1.11
C LEU A 168 -15.35 -9.71 0.53
N GLY A 169 -16.64 -9.74 0.79
CA GLY A 169 -17.59 -10.68 0.20
C GLY A 169 -17.35 -12.16 0.54
N PHE A 170 -16.65 -12.47 1.63
CA PHE A 170 -16.54 -13.82 2.15
C PHE A 170 -17.72 -14.16 3.08
N GLY A 171 -18.21 -15.39 3.00
CA GLY A 171 -19.30 -15.88 3.82
C GLY A 171 -18.87 -16.20 5.26
N PRO A 172 -19.81 -16.18 6.24
CA PRO A 172 -19.50 -16.41 7.66
C PRO A 172 -19.00 -17.83 8.00
N ALA A 173 -19.21 -18.80 7.11
CA ALA A 173 -18.74 -20.19 7.25
C ALA A 173 -17.79 -20.62 6.13
N GLU A 174 -17.32 -19.66 5.33
CA GLU A 174 -16.39 -19.94 4.24
C GLU A 174 -15.02 -20.31 4.80
N ARG A 175 -14.43 -21.37 4.25
CA ARG A 175 -13.06 -21.77 4.60
C ARG A 175 -12.11 -21.13 3.61
N ILE A 176 -11.26 -20.26 4.11
CA ILE A 176 -10.21 -19.59 3.34
C ILE A 176 -8.85 -20.14 3.72
N ALA A 177 -7.93 -20.16 2.76
CA ALA A 177 -6.51 -20.36 3.02
C ALA A 177 -5.83 -18.98 3.06
N ALA A 178 -4.88 -18.80 3.98
CA ALA A 178 -4.08 -17.58 4.07
C ALA A 178 -2.66 -17.85 3.57
N ARG A 179 -2.13 -16.92 2.80
CA ARG A 179 -0.76 -16.89 2.30
C ARG A 179 -0.12 -15.59 2.75
N ASP A 180 0.97 -15.67 3.52
CA ASP A 180 1.83 -14.52 3.76
C ASP A 180 2.65 -14.26 2.49
N LEU A 181 2.63 -13.02 2.01
CA LEU A 181 3.31 -12.62 0.77
C LEU A 181 4.73 -12.08 1.04
N TRP A 182 5.14 -11.98 2.32
CA TRP A 182 6.45 -11.46 2.74
C TRP A 182 7.35 -12.51 3.40
#